data_AF-A0AA41QR95-F1
#
_entry.id   AF-A0AA41QR95-F1
#
_cell.length_a   1.000
_cell.length_b   1.000
_cell.length_c   1.000
_cell.angle_alpha   90.00
_cell.angle_beta   90.00
_cell.angle_gamma   90.00
#
_symmetry.space_group_name_H-M   'P 1'
#
loop_
_entity.id
_entity.type
_entity.pdbx_description
1 polymer ?
#
loop_
_entity_poly.entity_id
_entity_poly.type
_entity_poly.pdbx_seq_one_letter_code
_entity_poly.pdbx_strand_id
1 'polypeptide(L)'
;MQAKRLAECLHSIRWSPSTLANALRTNDEVIERWLSGADEIPTNVGSWVEALTFTHEASDDMRPTLTETENRSARPRKKLEHVPVYSYNLLRLLSQGPVVLRSLFGTDDEAAVFFLVSRGLAERDGDQLIITPVGKKMGEIPAAL
;
A
#
# COMPACT_ATOMS: atom_id res chain seq x y z
N MET A 1 8.53 5.08 21.76
CA MET A 1 9.55 4.46 20.88
C MET A 1 10.87 4.41 21.65
N GLN A 2 11.72 3.39 21.45
CA GLN A 2 13.04 3.32 22.10
C GLN A 2 14.13 3.99 21.24
N ALA A 3 15.19 4.52 21.87
CA ALA A 3 16.29 5.21 21.21
C ALA A 3 16.93 4.40 20.06
N LYS A 4 17.21 3.11 20.30
CA LYS A 4 17.73 2.19 19.28
C LYS A 4 16.82 2.11 18.05
N ARG A 5 15.50 2.05 18.27
CA ARG A 5 14.53 1.99 17.17
C ARG A 5 14.47 3.30 16.38
N LEU A 6 14.60 4.45 17.04
CA LEU A 6 14.70 5.73 16.35
C LEU A 6 15.94 5.77 15.44
N ALA A 7 17.09 5.31 15.94
CA ALA A 7 18.33 5.24 15.15
C ALA A 7 18.19 4.32 13.93
N GLU A 8 17.56 3.16 14.09
CA GLU A 8 17.25 2.24 12.98
C GLU A 8 16.35 2.91 11.93
N CYS A 9 15.28 3.60 12.36
CA CYS A 9 14.36 4.28 11.45
C CYS A 9 15.08 5.37 10.64
N LEU A 10 15.88 6.22 11.31
CA LEU A 10 16.65 7.27 10.64
C LEU A 10 17.65 6.68 9.65
N HIS A 11 18.28 5.56 9.99
CA HIS A 11 19.17 4.84 9.07
C HIS A 11 18.41 4.32 7.85
N SER A 12 17.27 3.65 8.02
CA SER A 12 16.43 3.13 6.93
C SER A 12 16.04 4.22 5.95
N ILE A 13 15.58 5.38 6.44
CA ILE A 13 15.17 6.52 5.60
C ILE A 13 16.32 7.44 5.17
N ARG A 14 17.56 7.08 5.52
CA ARG A 14 18.79 7.81 5.20
C ARG A 14 18.81 9.25 5.74
N TRP A 15 18.21 9.48 6.89
CA TRP A 15 18.23 10.77 7.58
C TRP A 15 19.35 10.82 8.61
N SER A 16 19.98 11.98 8.72
CA SER A 16 20.82 12.32 9.86
C SER A 16 19.98 12.84 11.03
N PRO A 17 20.50 12.86 12.28
CA PRO A 17 19.84 13.51 13.41
C PRO A 17 19.45 14.96 13.11
N SER A 18 20.34 15.73 12.46
CA SER A 18 20.06 17.10 12.03
C SER A 18 18.92 17.20 11.00
N THR A 19 18.74 16.17 10.16
CA THR A 19 17.60 16.13 9.23
C THR A 19 16.28 16.02 9.98
N LEU A 20 16.24 15.18 11.03
CA LEU A 20 15.06 15.05 11.89
C LEU A 20 14.81 16.35 12.68
N ALA A 21 15.87 16.97 13.22
CA ALA A 21 15.76 18.24 13.94
C ALA A 21 15.12 19.32 13.06
N ASN A 22 15.63 19.47 11.83
CA ASN A 22 15.09 20.41 10.84
C ASN A 22 13.62 20.09 10.49
N ALA A 23 13.28 18.83 10.28
CA ALA A 23 11.91 18.43 9.95
C ALA A 23 10.90 18.74 11.07
N LEU A 24 11.33 18.60 12.33
CA LEU A 24 10.54 18.92 13.52
C LEU A 24 10.64 20.40 13.94
N ARG A 25 11.46 21.21 13.23
CA ARG A 25 11.74 22.61 13.56
C ARG A 25 12.27 22.78 14.99
N THR A 26 13.15 21.88 15.40
CA THR A 26 13.84 21.88 16.68
C THR A 26 15.36 21.92 16.48
N ASN A 27 16.13 21.81 17.56
CA ASN A 27 17.60 21.74 17.50
C ASN A 27 18.11 20.29 17.57
N ASP A 28 19.37 20.12 17.16
CA ASP A 28 20.04 18.81 17.14
C ASP A 28 20.17 18.22 18.56
N GLU A 29 20.38 19.05 19.58
CA GLU A 29 20.55 18.62 20.97
C GLU A 29 19.34 17.82 21.49
N VAL A 30 18.11 18.21 21.14
CA VAL A 30 16.91 17.46 21.52
C VAL A 30 16.93 16.06 20.89
N ILE A 31 17.32 15.96 19.62
CA ILE A 31 17.39 14.68 18.92
C ILE A 31 18.50 13.79 19.48
N GLU A 32 19.67 14.35 19.79
CA GLU A 32 20.78 13.62 20.41
C GLU A 32 20.42 13.07 21.80
N ARG A 33 19.63 13.82 22.60
CA ARG A 33 19.12 13.33 23.88
C ARG A 33 18.15 12.16 23.71
N TRP A 34 17.32 12.17 22.67
CA TRP A 34 16.48 11.03 22.32
C TRP A 34 17.31 9.81 21.86
N LEU A 35 18.31 10.02 21.02
CA LEU A 35 19.15 8.94 20.46
C LEU A 35 20.09 8.31 21.50
N SER A 36 20.52 9.09 22.50
CA SER A 36 21.26 8.57 23.65
C SER A 36 20.37 7.90 24.70
N GLY A 37 19.05 8.03 24.59
CA GLY A 37 18.09 7.56 25.59
C GLY A 37 18.07 8.40 26.87
N ALA A 38 18.70 9.58 26.86
CA ALA A 38 18.65 10.54 27.97
C ALA A 38 17.24 11.11 28.15
N ASP A 39 16.49 11.26 27.05
CA ASP A 39 15.10 11.72 27.03
C ASP A 39 14.16 10.72 26.38
N GLU A 40 12.91 10.72 26.84
CA GLU A 40 11.84 9.96 26.20
C GLU A 40 11.43 10.61 24.88
N ILE A 41 11.24 9.77 23.86
CA ILE A 41 10.76 10.20 22.55
C ILE A 41 9.24 10.39 22.62
N PRO A 42 8.69 11.57 22.30
CA PRO A 42 7.26 11.80 22.25
C PRO A 42 6.55 10.79 21.34
N THR A 43 5.43 10.23 21.80
CA THR A 43 4.70 9.17 21.07
C THR A 43 4.32 9.59 19.65
N ASN A 44 3.85 10.82 19.47
CA ASN A 44 3.50 11.35 18.15
C ASN A 44 4.70 11.43 17.19
N VAL A 45 5.88 11.83 17.69
CA VAL A 45 7.13 11.84 16.91
C VAL A 45 7.52 10.42 16.53
N GLY A 46 7.50 9.49 17.50
CA GLY A 46 7.81 8.08 17.25
C GLY A 46 6.88 7.46 16.18
N SER A 47 5.57 7.64 16.32
CA SER A 47 4.59 7.14 15.34
C SER A 47 4.78 7.75 13.95
N TRP A 48 5.10 9.04 13.87
CA TRP A 48 5.34 9.71 12.60
C TRP A 48 6.61 9.20 11.90
N VAL A 49 7.71 9.02 12.64
CA VAL A 49 8.96 8.48 12.08
C VAL A 49 8.80 7.02 11.62
N GLU A 50 8.07 6.17 12.36
CA GLU A 50 7.75 4.81 11.90
C GLU A 50 6.95 4.81 10.60
N ALA A 51 5.96 5.69 10.45
CA ALA A 51 5.15 5.77 9.24
C ALA A 51 5.98 6.19 8.01
N LEU A 52 6.92 7.13 8.19
CA LEU A 52 7.88 7.50 7.15
C LEU A 52 8.80 6.34 6.80
N THR A 53 9.28 5.60 7.80
CA THR A 53 10.16 4.44 7.63
C THR A 53 9.46 3.33 6.86
N PHE A 54 8.25 2.96 7.27
CA PHE A 54 7.42 1.99 6.57
C PHE A 54 7.19 2.36 5.10
N THR A 55 6.87 3.63 4.83
CA THR A 55 6.65 4.12 3.46
C THR A 55 7.95 4.09 2.64
N HIS A 56 9.08 4.45 3.26
CA HIS A 56 10.38 4.41 2.61
C HIS A 56 10.78 2.97 2.24
N GLU A 57 10.65 2.04 3.17
CA GLU A 57 10.97 0.61 2.96
C GLU A 57 10.12 0.02 1.84
N ALA A 58 8.80 0.29 1.85
CA ALA A 58 7.91 -0.12 0.77
C ALA A 58 8.28 0.51 -0.60
N SER A 59 8.77 1.76 -0.58
CA SER A 59 9.25 2.44 -1.79
C SER A 59 10.60 1.90 -2.25
N ASP A 60 11.45 1.45 -1.32
CA ASP A 60 12.77 0.91 -1.61
C ASP A 60 12.68 -0.44 -2.34
N ASP A 61 11.66 -1.25 -2.04
CA ASP A 61 11.38 -2.48 -2.81
C ASP A 61 11.13 -2.22 -4.31
N MET A 62 10.73 -1.00 -4.65
CA MET A 62 10.50 -0.52 -6.02
C MET A 62 11.67 0.29 -6.58
N ARG A 63 12.78 0.44 -5.85
CA ARG A 63 13.95 1.20 -6.28
C ARG A 63 14.50 0.62 -7.58
N PRO A 64 14.58 1.41 -8.67
CA PRO A 64 15.14 0.93 -9.92
C PRO A 64 16.65 0.69 -9.75
N THR A 65 17.14 -0.46 -10.24
CA THR A 65 18.57 -0.70 -10.36
C THR A 65 19.05 -0.08 -11.66
N LEU A 66 19.90 0.94 -11.57
CA LEU A 66 20.58 1.51 -12.73
C LEU A 66 21.85 0.70 -12.98
N THR A 67 21.75 -0.44 -13.66
CA THR A 67 22.89 -1.03 -14.37
C THR A 67 23.09 -0.23 -15.65
N GLU A 68 24.33 0.14 -15.99
CA GLU A 68 24.68 1.04 -17.10
C GLU A 68 24.15 0.62 -18.49
N THR A 69 23.51 -0.55 -18.63
CA THR A 69 23.16 -1.15 -19.92
C THR A 69 21.71 -1.64 -20.07
N GLU A 70 20.80 -1.50 -19.10
CA GLU A 70 19.52 -2.23 -19.17
C GLU A 70 18.28 -1.34 -19.38
N ASN A 71 18.09 -1.02 -20.65
CA ASN A 71 16.77 -0.84 -21.25
C ASN A 71 15.89 -2.07 -20.96
N ARG A 72 14.75 -1.83 -20.29
CA ARG A 72 13.49 -2.58 -20.44
C ARG A 72 13.55 -4.10 -20.35
N SER A 73 13.70 -4.61 -19.13
CA SER A 73 12.94 -5.80 -18.74
C SER A 73 12.79 -5.84 -17.22
N ALA A 74 11.86 -5.03 -16.72
CA ALA A 74 11.34 -5.19 -15.38
C ALA A 74 10.74 -6.60 -15.27
N ARG A 75 11.39 -7.48 -14.50
CA ARG A 75 10.79 -8.76 -14.11
C ARG A 75 9.46 -8.45 -13.43
N PRO A 76 8.31 -9.04 -13.85
CA PRO A 76 7.07 -8.84 -13.13
C PRO A 76 7.17 -9.59 -11.81
N ARG A 77 7.57 -8.88 -10.74
CA ARG A 77 7.36 -9.37 -9.38
C ARG A 77 5.86 -9.40 -9.17
N LYS A 78 5.31 -10.58 -8.88
CA LYS A 78 3.89 -10.81 -8.63
C LYS A 78 3.48 -10.04 -7.37
N LYS A 79 3.16 -8.75 -7.55
CA LYS A 79 2.59 -7.89 -6.53
C LYS A 79 1.31 -8.57 -6.06
N LEU A 80 1.20 -8.87 -4.77
CA LEU A 80 -0.11 -9.19 -4.20
C LEU A 80 -0.95 -7.93 -4.39
N GLU A 81 -1.87 -7.95 -5.35
CA GLU A 81 -2.74 -6.83 -5.60
C GLU A 81 -3.61 -6.63 -4.37
N HIS A 82 -3.50 -5.45 -3.74
CA HIS A 82 -4.43 -5.05 -2.68
C HIS A 82 -5.77 -4.74 -3.34
N VAL A 83 -6.61 -5.75 -3.49
CA VAL A 83 -7.99 -5.61 -3.94
C VAL A 83 -8.78 -4.99 -2.79
N PRO A 84 -9.38 -3.79 -2.94
CA PRO A 84 -10.22 -3.21 -1.90
C PRO A 84 -11.33 -4.19 -1.50
N VAL A 85 -11.65 -4.28 -0.21
CA VAL A 85 -12.60 -5.26 0.33
C VAL A 85 -13.97 -5.21 -0.38
N TYR A 86 -14.46 -4.00 -0.69
CA TYR A 86 -15.70 -3.81 -1.45
C TYR A 86 -15.61 -4.35 -2.89
N SER A 87 -14.45 -4.20 -3.55
CA SER A 87 -14.20 -4.75 -4.90
C SER A 87 -14.14 -6.27 -4.87
N TYR A 88 -13.55 -6.82 -3.81
CA TYR A 88 -13.52 -8.26 -3.59
C TYR A 88 -14.92 -8.84 -3.35
N ASN A 89 -15.75 -8.19 -2.52
CA ASN A 89 -17.12 -8.62 -2.27
C ASN A 89 -17.97 -8.60 -3.55
N LEU A 90 -17.83 -7.56 -4.38
CA LEU A 90 -18.50 -7.48 -5.67
C LEU A 90 -18.01 -8.57 -6.64
N LEU A 91 -16.70 -8.84 -6.68
CA LEU A 91 -16.14 -9.92 -7.49
C LEU A 91 -16.68 -11.31 -7.08
N ARG A 92 -16.91 -11.52 -5.78
CA ARG A 92 -17.54 -12.75 -5.25
C ARG A 92 -19.03 -12.84 -5.61
N LEU A 93 -19.75 -11.73 -5.67
CA LEU A 93 -21.14 -11.75 -6.15
C LEU A 93 -21.18 -12.09 -7.65
N LEU A 94 -20.28 -11.50 -8.44
CA LEU A 94 -20.17 -11.78 -9.88
C LEU A 94 -19.80 -13.23 -10.20
N SER A 95 -19.10 -13.92 -9.31
CA SER A 95 -18.80 -15.35 -9.50
C SER A 95 -20.04 -16.25 -9.35
N GLN A 96 -21.11 -15.75 -8.73
CA GLN A 96 -22.40 -16.44 -8.58
C GLN A 96 -23.37 -16.12 -9.72
N GLY A 97 -23.17 -14.99 -10.41
CA GLY A 97 -23.96 -14.59 -11.57
C GLY A 97 -23.85 -13.09 -11.88
N PRO A 98 -24.42 -12.62 -13.00
CA PRO A 98 -24.43 -11.20 -13.35
C PRO A 98 -25.07 -10.32 -12.28
N VAL A 99 -24.53 -9.12 -12.07
CA VAL A 99 -25.04 -8.15 -11.10
C VAL A 99 -25.63 -6.94 -11.85
N VAL A 100 -26.86 -6.57 -11.52
CA VAL A 100 -27.54 -5.42 -12.16
C VAL A 100 -26.91 -4.12 -11.65
N LEU A 101 -26.39 -3.28 -12.52
CA LEU A 101 -25.70 -2.03 -12.15
C LEU A 101 -26.63 -1.07 -11.39
N ARG A 102 -27.94 -1.08 -11.70
CA ARG A 102 -28.94 -0.26 -11.00
C ARG A 102 -29.10 -0.61 -9.52
N SER A 103 -28.78 -1.86 -9.12
CA SER A 103 -28.82 -2.25 -7.71
C SER A 103 -27.59 -1.83 -6.91
N LEU A 104 -26.59 -1.22 -7.57
CA LEU A 104 -25.32 -0.78 -6.96
C LEU A 104 -25.26 0.74 -6.72
N PHE A 105 -26.31 1.50 -7.05
CA PHE A 105 -26.31 2.96 -6.88
C PHE A 105 -26.49 3.36 -5.42
N GLY A 106 -25.52 4.11 -4.87
CA GLY A 106 -25.63 4.79 -3.56
C GLY A 106 -24.51 4.57 -2.55
N THR A 107 -23.49 3.75 -2.85
CA THR A 107 -22.41 3.34 -1.92
C THR A 107 -21.05 3.18 -2.63
N ASP A 108 -19.99 2.80 -1.88
CA ASP A 108 -18.62 2.45 -2.34
C ASP A 108 -18.53 1.45 -3.52
N ASP A 109 -19.68 0.97 -4.02
CA ASP A 109 -19.85 0.02 -5.11
C ASP A 109 -19.52 0.60 -6.50
N GLU A 110 -19.67 1.92 -6.72
CA GLU A 110 -19.24 2.52 -7.99
C GLU A 110 -17.72 2.49 -8.17
N ALA A 111 -16.99 2.72 -7.07
CA ALA A 111 -15.54 2.56 -7.03
C ALA A 111 -15.14 1.09 -7.22
N ALA A 112 -15.94 0.16 -6.70
CA ALA A 112 -15.79 -1.28 -6.93
C ALA A 112 -15.92 -1.64 -8.41
N VAL A 113 -16.99 -1.17 -9.06
CA VAL A 113 -17.24 -1.39 -10.48
C VAL A 113 -16.09 -0.82 -11.32
N PHE A 114 -15.67 0.41 -11.04
CA PHE A 114 -14.55 1.04 -11.74
C PHE A 114 -13.25 0.25 -11.56
N PHE A 115 -12.94 -0.15 -10.32
CA PHE A 115 -11.75 -0.94 -10.01
C PHE A 115 -11.73 -2.26 -10.80
N LEU A 116 -12.81 -3.05 -10.74
CA LEU A 116 -12.90 -4.35 -11.41
C LEU A 116 -12.82 -4.23 -12.93
N VAL A 117 -13.49 -3.24 -13.52
CA VAL A 117 -13.46 -2.99 -14.96
C VAL A 117 -12.07 -2.52 -15.41
N SER A 118 -11.44 -1.59 -14.69
CA SER A 118 -10.10 -1.08 -15.03
C SER A 118 -9.01 -2.15 -15.03
N ARG A 119 -9.24 -3.25 -14.29
CA ARG A 119 -8.34 -4.40 -14.18
C ARG A 119 -8.73 -5.58 -15.08
N GLY A 120 -9.80 -5.43 -15.86
CA GLY A 120 -10.32 -6.48 -16.72
C GLY A 120 -10.84 -7.70 -15.94
N LEU A 121 -11.24 -7.53 -14.68
CA LEU A 121 -11.80 -8.58 -13.82
C LEU A 121 -13.32 -8.71 -14.01
N ALA A 122 -13.97 -7.61 -14.41
CA ALA A 122 -15.37 -7.57 -14.78
C ALA A 122 -15.55 -6.68 -16.03
N GLU A 123 -16.64 -6.87 -16.75
CA GLU A 123 -17.03 -6.01 -17.87
C GLU A 123 -18.52 -5.65 -17.79
N ARG A 124 -18.87 -4.51 -18.39
CA ARG A 124 -20.26 -4.06 -18.45
C ARG A 124 -20.92 -4.65 -19.69
N ASP A 125 -22.02 -5.36 -19.50
CA ASP A 125 -22.90 -5.85 -20.56
C ASP A 125 -24.29 -5.25 -20.35
N GLY A 126 -24.59 -4.19 -21.12
CA GLY A 126 -25.82 -3.42 -20.96
C GLY A 126 -25.97 -2.83 -19.55
N ASP A 127 -27.01 -3.25 -18.84
CA ASP A 127 -27.30 -2.84 -17.47
C ASP A 127 -26.73 -3.80 -16.41
N GLN A 128 -25.93 -4.77 -16.83
CA GLN A 128 -25.32 -5.77 -15.97
C GLN A 128 -23.79 -5.62 -15.94
N LEU A 129 -23.22 -6.05 -14.82
CA LEU A 129 -21.81 -6.31 -14.67
C LEU A 129 -21.62 -7.83 -14.71
N ILE A 130 -20.70 -8.29 -15.55
CA ILE A 130 -20.38 -9.72 -15.72
C ILE A 130 -18.91 -9.97 -15.40
N ILE A 131 -18.60 -11.16 -14.86
CA ILE A 131 -17.22 -11.55 -14.53
C ILE A 131 -16.47 -11.98 -15.78
N THR A 132 -15.20 -11.57 -15.92
CA THR A 132 -14.34 -12.05 -16.99
C THR A 132 -13.66 -13.37 -16.61
N PRO A 133 -13.06 -14.11 -17.57
CA PRO A 133 -12.23 -15.28 -17.25
C PRO A 133 -11.05 -14.97 -16.31
N VAL A 134 -10.51 -13.74 -16.36
CA VAL A 134 -9.44 -13.27 -15.47
C VAL A 134 -9.98 -13.03 -14.06
N GLY A 135 -11.14 -12.36 -13.95
CA GLY A 135 -11.83 -12.16 -12.67
C GLY A 135 -12.21 -13.46 -11.99
N LYS A 136 -12.66 -14.45 -12.76
CA LYS A 136 -13.02 -15.77 -12.23
C LYS A 136 -11.83 -16.47 -11.57
N LYS A 137 -10.66 -16.44 -12.20
CA LYS A 137 -9.40 -16.99 -11.64
C LYS A 137 -8.93 -16.25 -10.39
N MET A 138 -9.27 -14.97 -10.23
CA MET A 138 -8.89 -14.16 -9.07
C MET A 138 -9.87 -14.33 -7.89
N GLY A 139 -11.16 -14.54 -8.18
CA GLY A 139 -12.22 -14.77 -7.17
C GLY A 139 -12.30 -16.19 -6.63
N GLU A 140 -11.53 -17.13 -7.18
CA GLU A 140 -11.37 -18.49 -6.65
C GLU A 140 -10.48 -18.46 -5.40
N ILE A 141 -11.08 -18.24 -4.22
CA ILE A 141 -10.52 -18.85 -3.00
C ILE A 141 -10.86 -20.34 -3.11
N PRO A 142 -9.88 -21.27 -3.09
CA PRO A 142 -10.18 -22.69 -2.96
C PRO A 142 -11.10 -22.86 -1.75
N ALA A 143 -12.30 -23.42 -1.95
CA ALA A 143 -13.12 -23.81 -0.82
C ALA A 143 -12.23 -24.65 0.11
N ALA A 144 -12.08 -24.20 1.36
CA ALA A 144 -11.18 -24.83 2.31
C ALA A 144 -11.45 -26.34 2.36
N LEU A 145 -10.37 -27.13 2.26
CA LEU A 145 -10.35 -28.57 2.53
C LEU A 145 -10.77 -28.85 3.98
#